data_AF-A0AAW2TE51-F1
#
_entry.id   AF-A0AAW2TE51-F1
#
_cell.length_a   1.000
_cell.length_b   1.000
_cell.length_c   1.000
_cell.angle_alpha   90.00
_cell.angle_beta   90.00
_cell.angle_gamma   90.00
#
_symmetry.space_group_name_H-M   'P 1'
#
loop_
_entity.id
_entity.type
_entity.pdbx_description
1 polymer ?
#
loop_
_entity_poly.entity_id
_entity_poly.type
_entity_poly.pdbx_seq_one_letter_code
_entity_poly.pdbx_strand_id
1 'polypeptide(L)'
;MMDVHALGISYKIKRLKQQLLLLERITGKKESCEDNDQKNAYSGWKGFNALMSIMNKQVDRYQNLQGKINDLCKRMPAYPCCCMKLQHGNNPNSNCGGSTIARPEDGTKTLEQFLEETFQLQRYIVATGQKLIEVQAKIASGFLGNAEDIEKPESFDMERYADIIKTLFREVQRGLEVRISRLIGDLEGTIAFDGFRTSQK
;
A
#
# COMPACT_ATOMS: atom_id res chain seq x y z
N MET A 1 4.42 18.86 5.81
CA MET A 1 5.23 18.33 4.69
C MET A 1 4.42 17.24 4.01
N MET A 2 4.14 17.33 2.71
CA MET A 2 3.44 16.24 2.00
C MET A 2 4.34 15.01 1.93
N ASP A 3 3.83 13.85 2.34
CA ASP A 3 4.55 12.59 2.17
C ASP A 3 4.50 12.17 0.69
N VAL A 4 5.58 12.44 -0.02
CA VAL A 4 5.76 12.13 -1.46
C VAL A 4 5.64 10.62 -1.72
N HIS A 5 6.04 9.78 -0.76
CA HIS A 5 5.89 8.33 -0.87
C HIS A 5 4.43 7.90 -0.72
N ALA A 6 3.66 8.57 0.14
CA ALA A 6 2.21 8.37 0.24
C ALA A 6 1.52 8.64 -1.09
N LEU A 7 1.85 9.77 -1.70
CA LEU A 7 1.27 10.21 -2.95
C LEU A 7 1.62 9.24 -4.08
N GLY A 8 2.89 8.82 -4.15
CA GLY A 8 3.34 7.83 -5.14
C GLY A 8 2.59 6.51 -5.04
N ILE A 9 2.39 5.97 -3.84
CA ILE A 9 1.63 4.73 -3.64
C ILE A 9 0.15 4.93 -3.95
N SER A 10 -0.45 6.06 -3.52
CA SER A 10 -1.86 6.35 -3.82
C SER A 10 -2.12 6.40 -5.33
N TYR A 11 -1.22 7.05 -6.06
CA TYR A 11 -1.28 7.11 -7.52
C TYR A 11 -1.21 5.71 -8.14
N LYS A 12 -0.27 4.87 -7.70
CA LYS A 12 -0.14 3.50 -8.23
C LYS A 12 -1.37 2.64 -7.94
N ILE A 13 -1.98 2.77 -6.74
CA ILE A 13 -3.23 2.08 -6.41
C ILE A 13 -4.39 2.56 -7.30
N LYS A 14 -4.50 3.87 -7.53
CA LYS A 14 -5.50 4.44 -8.45
C LYS A 14 -5.29 3.93 -9.87
N ARG A 15 -4.06 3.93 -10.35
CA ARG A 15 -3.69 3.38 -11.66
C ARG A 15 -4.06 1.91 -11.77
N LEU A 16 -3.81 1.12 -10.73
CA LEU A 16 -4.17 -0.29 -10.69
C LEU A 16 -5.70 -0.48 -10.77
N LYS A 17 -6.50 0.30 -10.03
CA LYS A 17 -7.98 0.30 -10.17
C LYS A 17 -8.43 0.61 -11.59
N GLN A 18 -7.82 1.62 -12.21
CA GLN A 18 -8.14 1.99 -13.59
C GLN A 18 -7.85 0.87 -14.59
N GLN A 19 -6.72 0.17 -14.42
CA GLN A 19 -6.41 -0.99 -15.25
C GLN A 19 -7.48 -2.08 -15.07
N LEU A 20 -7.80 -2.47 -13.83
CA LEU A 20 -8.84 -3.48 -13.59
C LEU A 20 -10.20 -3.11 -14.22
N LEU A 21 -10.62 -1.85 -14.13
CA LEU A 21 -11.85 -1.36 -14.77
C LEU A 21 -11.79 -1.42 -16.30
N LEU A 22 -10.63 -1.14 -16.90
CA LEU A 22 -10.45 -1.26 -18.35
C LEU A 22 -10.57 -2.73 -18.79
N LEU A 23 -9.94 -3.64 -18.05
CA LEU A 23 -10.02 -5.07 -18.32
C LEU A 23 -11.47 -5.57 -18.22
N GLU A 24 -12.20 -5.17 -17.18
CA GLU A 24 -13.62 -5.48 -17.01
C GLU A 24 -14.46 -5.00 -18.21
N ARG A 25 -14.18 -3.80 -18.74
CA ARG A 25 -14.89 -3.26 -19.92
C ARG A 25 -14.57 -4.01 -21.21
N ILE A 26 -13.31 -4.36 -21.42
CA ILE A 26 -12.88 -5.10 -22.63
C ILE A 26 -13.53 -6.50 -22.62
N THR A 27 -13.59 -7.13 -21.45
CA THR A 27 -14.17 -8.46 -21.29
C THR A 27 -15.71 -8.43 -21.29
N GLY A 28 -16.36 -7.46 -20.65
CA GLY A 28 -17.83 -7.30 -20.67
C GLY A 28 -18.40 -6.82 -21.99
N LYS A 29 -17.63 -6.12 -22.82
CA LYS A 29 -18.05 -5.77 -24.19
C LYS A 29 -18.08 -6.99 -25.12
N LYS A 30 -17.32 -8.05 -24.80
CA LYS A 30 -17.30 -9.30 -25.56
C LYS A 30 -18.60 -10.11 -25.39
N GLU A 31 -19.27 -10.01 -24.23
CA GLU A 31 -20.59 -10.63 -23.99
C GLU A 31 -21.72 -10.09 -24.89
N SER A 32 -21.62 -8.86 -25.42
CA SER A 32 -22.69 -8.29 -26.27
C SER A 32 -22.59 -8.69 -27.75
N CYS A 33 -21.54 -9.42 -28.14
CA CYS A 33 -21.26 -9.75 -29.53
C CYS A 33 -21.20 -11.26 -29.84
N GLU A 34 -21.27 -12.14 -28.84
CA GLU A 34 -21.18 -13.59 -29.05
C GLU A 34 -22.56 -14.25 -28.98
N ASP A 35 -23.16 -14.47 -30.15
CA ASP A 35 -24.32 -15.32 -30.36
C ASP A 35 -23.81 -16.74 -30.69
N ASN A 36 -24.22 -17.74 -29.91
CA ASN A 36 -24.01 -19.20 -30.06
C ASN A 36 -22.60 -19.79 -29.75
N ASP A 37 -22.32 -20.07 -28.47
CA ASP A 37 -21.70 -21.35 -28.00
C ASP A 37 -21.68 -21.44 -26.45
N GLN A 38 -22.83 -21.82 -25.88
CA GLN A 38 -23.23 -21.51 -24.49
C GLN A 38 -22.52 -22.30 -23.36
N LYS A 39 -21.87 -23.45 -23.62
CA LYS A 39 -21.43 -24.37 -22.53
C LYS A 39 -19.99 -24.18 -22.05
N ASN A 40 -19.03 -23.87 -22.93
CA ASN A 40 -17.64 -23.63 -22.52
C ASN A 40 -17.38 -22.18 -22.11
N ALA A 41 -18.02 -21.21 -22.79
CA ALA A 41 -17.90 -19.78 -22.48
C ALA A 41 -18.35 -19.43 -21.04
N TYR A 42 -19.40 -20.11 -20.53
CA TYR A 42 -19.90 -19.90 -19.17
C TYR A 42 -18.87 -20.29 -18.08
N SER A 43 -18.03 -21.29 -18.35
CA SER A 43 -17.00 -21.78 -17.44
C SER A 43 -15.80 -20.82 -17.38
N GLY A 44 -15.32 -20.35 -18.55
CA GLY A 44 -14.24 -19.37 -18.65
C GLY A 44 -14.60 -18.01 -18.06
N TRP A 45 -15.83 -17.54 -18.28
CA TRP A 45 -16.37 -16.29 -17.74
C TRP A 45 -16.45 -16.30 -16.20
N LYS A 46 -16.91 -17.42 -15.62
CA LYS A 46 -16.97 -17.59 -14.17
C LYS A 46 -15.56 -17.57 -13.54
N GLY A 47 -14.57 -18.16 -14.22
CA GLY A 47 -13.16 -18.09 -13.82
C GLY A 47 -12.60 -16.67 -13.86
N PHE A 48 -12.91 -15.92 -14.91
CA PHE A 48 -12.50 -14.53 -15.07
C PHE A 48 -13.12 -13.60 -14.02
N ASN A 49 -14.41 -13.72 -13.76
CA ASN A 49 -15.09 -12.95 -12.71
C ASN A 49 -14.51 -13.24 -11.32
N ALA A 50 -14.17 -14.51 -11.05
CA ALA A 50 -13.47 -14.89 -9.83
C ALA A 50 -12.08 -14.25 -9.73
N LEU A 51 -11.32 -14.23 -10.83
CA LEU A 51 -10.01 -13.58 -10.90
C LEU A 51 -10.12 -12.07 -10.65
N MET A 52 -11.07 -11.40 -11.31
CA MET A 52 -11.36 -9.98 -11.12
C MET A 52 -11.72 -9.67 -9.66
N SER A 53 -12.57 -10.49 -9.03
CA SER A 53 -12.90 -10.35 -7.61
C SER A 53 -11.65 -10.45 -6.71
N ILE A 54 -10.75 -11.38 -7.01
CA ILE A 54 -9.51 -11.57 -6.25
C ILE A 54 -8.58 -10.36 -6.39
N MET A 55 -8.41 -9.84 -7.60
CA MET A 55 -7.59 -8.66 -7.85
C MET A 55 -8.17 -7.42 -7.17
N ASN A 56 -9.48 -7.17 -7.28
CA ASN A 56 -10.15 -6.05 -6.61
C ASN A 56 -10.00 -6.13 -5.08
N LYS A 57 -10.19 -7.31 -4.48
CA LYS A 57 -9.95 -7.53 -3.06
C LYS A 57 -8.51 -7.19 -2.66
N GLN A 58 -7.53 -7.52 -3.49
CA GLN A 58 -6.13 -7.17 -3.22
C GLN A 58 -5.89 -5.66 -3.27
N VAL A 59 -6.54 -4.95 -4.20
CA VAL A 59 -6.46 -3.50 -4.25
C VAL A 59 -7.09 -2.85 -3.02
N ASP A 60 -8.24 -3.35 -2.55
CA ASP A 60 -8.90 -2.80 -1.37
C ASP A 60 -8.07 -3.03 -0.09
N ARG A 61 -7.37 -4.17 0.01
CA ARG A 61 -6.38 -4.41 1.08
C ARG A 61 -5.29 -3.34 1.08
N TYR A 62 -4.75 -2.98 -0.09
CA TYR A 62 -3.74 -1.93 -0.20
C TYR A 62 -4.30 -0.54 0.16
N GLN A 63 -5.53 -0.23 -0.23
CA GLN A 63 -6.17 1.03 0.15
C GLN A 63 -6.35 1.13 1.67
N ASN A 64 -6.83 0.06 2.29
CA ASN A 64 -6.99 0.00 3.75
C ASN A 64 -5.64 0.14 4.46
N LEU A 65 -4.62 -0.61 4.01
CA LEU A 65 -3.25 -0.50 4.52
C LEU A 65 -2.71 0.93 4.42
N GLN A 66 -2.83 1.55 3.25
CA GLN A 66 -2.40 2.92 3.05
C GLN A 66 -3.16 3.90 3.97
N GLY A 67 -4.47 3.71 4.13
CA GLY A 67 -5.30 4.50 5.04
C GLY A 67 -4.80 4.40 6.48
N LYS A 68 -4.60 3.18 6.98
CA LYS A 68 -4.10 2.94 8.34
C LYS A 68 -2.72 3.55 8.58
N ILE A 69 -1.78 3.41 7.62
CA ILE A 69 -0.46 4.03 7.71
C ILE A 69 -0.59 5.56 7.76
N ASN A 70 -1.42 6.14 6.89
CA ASN A 70 -1.61 7.59 6.87
C ASN A 70 -2.25 8.10 8.15
N ASP A 71 -3.23 7.39 8.70
CA ASP A 71 -3.90 7.78 9.95
C ASP A 71 -3.00 7.61 11.17
N LEU A 72 -2.10 6.62 11.17
CA LEU A 72 -1.02 6.51 12.13
C LEU A 72 -0.08 7.73 12.05
N CYS A 73 0.39 8.09 10.85
CA CYS A 73 1.22 9.29 10.65
C CYS A 73 0.52 10.58 11.07
N LYS A 74 -0.81 10.70 10.90
CA LYS A 74 -1.61 11.86 11.32
C LYS A 74 -1.86 11.94 12.83
N ARG A 75 -1.79 10.82 13.56
CA ARG A 75 -1.86 10.81 15.03
C ARG A 75 -0.51 11.05 15.69
N MET A 76 0.56 10.84 14.94
CA MET A 76 1.93 11.12 15.37
C MET A 76 2.37 12.60 15.48
N PRO A 77 1.73 13.65 14.91
CA PRO A 77 2.32 14.98 14.72
C PRO A 77 2.42 15.83 16.00
N ALA A 78 2.52 15.24 17.18
CA ALA A 78 2.66 15.94 18.45
C ALA A 78 3.90 15.54 19.27
N TYR A 79 4.86 14.79 18.71
CA TYR A 79 6.18 14.71 19.32
C TYR A 79 7.10 15.67 18.56
N PRO A 80 7.69 16.67 19.25
CA PRO A 80 8.73 17.44 18.63
C PRO A 80 9.84 16.45 18.30
N CYS A 81 9.95 16.12 17.02
CA CYS A 81 11.19 15.65 16.45
C CYS A 81 12.26 16.67 16.88
N CYS A 82 12.96 16.37 17.98
CA CYS A 82 14.07 17.19 18.46
C CYS A 82 15.20 17.22 17.42
N CYS A 83 15.11 16.39 16.38
CA CYS A 83 16.03 16.32 15.26
C CYS A 83 15.83 17.45 14.22
N MET A 84 14.75 18.26 14.29
CA MET A 84 14.56 19.43 13.39
C MET A 84 15.14 20.75 13.94
N LYS A 85 15.85 20.76 15.07
CA LYS A 85 16.51 21.98 15.61
C LYS A 85 18.03 22.06 15.39
N LEU A 86 18.64 21.16 14.63
CA LEU A 86 20.09 21.20 14.38
C LEU A 86 20.50 21.73 13.00
N GLN A 87 19.59 22.32 12.23
CA GLN A 87 19.95 23.04 11.01
C GLN A 87 19.06 24.26 10.87
N HIS A 88 19.45 25.39 11.47
CA HIS A 88 19.46 26.73 10.86
C HIS A 88 19.87 27.76 11.93
N GLY A 89 21.09 28.29 11.77
CA GLY A 89 21.47 29.68 12.05
C GLY A 89 21.28 30.21 13.47
N ASN A 90 22.41 30.35 14.18
CA ASN A 90 22.69 31.34 15.21
C ASN A 90 21.65 32.47 15.34
N ASN A 91 20.79 32.42 16.35
CA ASN A 91 20.22 33.62 16.97
C ASN A 91 19.83 33.34 18.45
N PRO A 92 20.51 33.92 19.45
CA PRO A 92 20.16 33.77 20.85
C PRO A 92 19.20 34.88 21.23
N ASN A 93 17.91 34.73 20.96
CA ASN A 93 16.80 35.37 21.68
C ASN A 93 15.48 35.14 20.94
N SER A 94 14.81 34.04 21.25
CA SER A 94 13.37 33.95 21.08
C SER A 94 12.82 33.12 22.23
N ASN A 95 12.10 33.81 23.10
CA ASN A 95 11.49 33.32 24.31
C ASN A 95 10.58 32.13 23.96
N CYS A 96 10.95 30.93 24.40
CA CYS A 96 10.17 29.71 24.19
C CYS A 96 8.95 29.76 25.12
N GLY A 97 7.87 30.40 24.64
CA GLY A 97 6.57 30.42 25.29
C GLY A 97 6.11 29.00 25.60
N GLY A 98 5.67 28.80 26.85
CA GLY A 98 5.41 27.52 27.48
C GLY A 98 4.56 26.58 26.63
N SER A 99 5.19 25.48 26.20
CA SER A 99 4.47 24.24 25.96
C SER A 99 4.57 23.45 27.25
N THR A 100 3.42 23.21 27.88
CA THR A 100 3.25 22.30 29.01
C THR A 100 4.09 21.06 28.76
N ILE A 101 5.13 20.86 29.57
CA ILE A 101 6.01 19.70 29.49
C ILE A 101 5.13 18.52 29.91
N ALA A 102 4.52 17.83 28.94
CA ALA A 102 4.04 16.47 29.16
C ALA A 102 5.23 15.68 29.72
N ARG A 103 5.02 14.93 30.81
CA ARG A 103 6.13 14.21 31.45
C ARG A 103 6.84 13.36 30.40
N PRO A 104 8.19 13.34 30.37
CA PRO A 104 8.93 12.55 29.39
C PRO A 104 8.49 11.07 29.38
N GLU A 105 8.14 10.52 30.55
CA GLU A 105 7.61 9.16 30.73
C GLU A 105 6.30 8.87 29.97
N ASP A 106 5.45 9.87 29.75
CA ASP A 106 4.16 9.72 29.06
C ASP A 106 4.35 9.80 27.53
N GLY A 107 5.36 10.56 27.09
CA GLY A 107 5.77 10.65 25.69
C GLY A 107 6.41 9.36 25.17
N THR A 108 7.33 8.76 25.94
CA THR A 108 7.98 7.50 25.56
C THR A 108 6.97 6.35 25.47
N LYS A 109 6.05 6.22 26.45
CA LYS A 109 4.99 5.19 26.43
C LYS A 109 4.07 5.30 25.22
N THR A 110 3.72 6.52 24.82
CA THR A 110 2.90 6.71 23.63
C THR A 110 3.67 6.39 22.34
N LEU A 111 4.97 6.64 22.31
CA LEU A 111 5.84 6.29 21.19
C LEU A 111 6.01 4.78 21.03
N GLU A 112 6.14 4.05 22.15
CA GLU A 112 6.11 2.59 22.19
C GLU A 112 4.77 2.03 21.67
N GLN A 113 3.65 2.66 22.04
CA GLN A 113 2.33 2.28 21.49
C GLN A 113 2.27 2.47 19.98
N PHE A 114 2.77 3.58 19.45
CA PHE A 114 2.84 3.79 18.00
C PHE A 114 3.76 2.80 17.30
N LEU A 115 4.87 2.41 17.94
CA LEU A 115 5.78 1.40 17.40
C LEU A 115 5.09 0.02 17.35
N GLU A 116 4.35 -0.36 18.39
CA GLU A 116 3.56 -1.59 18.38
C GLU A 116 2.49 -1.56 17.27
N GLU A 117 1.73 -0.47 17.14
CA GLU A 117 0.78 -0.29 16.04
C GLU A 117 1.47 -0.40 14.66
N THR A 118 2.70 0.10 14.54
CA THR A 118 3.51 0.01 13.32
C THR A 118 3.92 -1.44 13.03
N PHE A 119 4.33 -2.22 14.04
CA PHE A 119 4.63 -3.65 13.89
C PHE A 119 3.40 -4.47 13.51
N GLN A 120 2.23 -4.14 14.06
CA GLN A 120 0.96 -4.75 13.66
C GLN A 120 0.68 -4.50 12.16
N LEU A 121 0.91 -3.28 11.69
CA LEU A 121 0.80 -2.95 10.27
C LEU A 121 1.86 -3.66 9.43
N GLN A 122 3.11 -3.76 9.88
CA GLN A 122 4.15 -4.51 9.19
C GLN A 122 3.76 -5.99 9.00
N ARG A 123 3.24 -6.64 10.05
CA ARG A 123 2.74 -8.01 9.97
C ARG A 123 1.60 -8.14 8.94
N TYR A 124 0.68 -7.18 8.92
CA TYR A 124 -0.40 -7.18 7.95
C TYR A 124 0.09 -6.94 6.51
N ILE A 125 1.11 -6.11 6.31
CA ILE A 125 1.77 -5.90 5.00
C ILE A 125 2.45 -7.18 4.53
N VAL A 126 3.17 -7.88 5.41
CA VAL A 126 3.82 -9.17 5.08
C VAL A 126 2.78 -10.21 4.68
N ALA A 127 1.70 -10.36 5.45
CA ALA A 127 0.60 -11.27 5.10
C ALA A 127 -0.06 -10.89 3.76
N THR A 128 -0.17 -9.60 3.46
CA THR A 128 -0.69 -9.11 2.17
C THR A 128 0.27 -9.39 1.01
N GLY A 129 1.58 -9.33 1.25
CA GLY A 129 2.62 -9.71 0.29
C GLY A 129 2.62 -11.21 0.01
N GLN A 130 2.42 -12.06 1.01
CA GLN A 130 2.19 -13.49 0.81
C GLN A 130 0.93 -13.73 -0.03
N LYS A 131 -0.17 -13.02 0.27
CA LYS A 131 -1.39 -13.12 -0.54
C LYS A 131 -1.18 -12.70 -1.99
N LEU A 132 -0.33 -11.70 -2.22
CA LEU A 132 0.01 -11.25 -3.56
C LEU A 132 0.62 -12.38 -4.42
N ILE A 133 1.45 -13.25 -3.84
CA ILE A 133 2.03 -14.39 -4.56
C ILE A 133 0.90 -15.29 -5.13
N GLU A 134 -0.13 -15.57 -4.31
CA GLU A 134 -1.30 -16.31 -4.77
C GLU A 134 -2.07 -15.56 -5.88
N VAL A 135 -2.23 -14.25 -5.74
CA VAL A 135 -2.91 -13.42 -6.76
C VAL A 135 -2.13 -13.47 -8.08
N GLN A 136 -0.81 -13.38 -8.05
CA GLN A 136 0.04 -13.45 -9.25
C GLN A 136 -0.02 -14.82 -9.92
N ALA A 137 -0.03 -15.90 -9.14
CA ALA A 137 -0.22 -17.25 -9.66
C ALA A 137 -1.57 -17.38 -10.38
N LYS A 138 -2.65 -16.85 -9.78
CA LYS A 138 -3.99 -16.84 -10.39
C LYS A 138 -4.09 -15.95 -11.62
N ILE A 139 -3.35 -14.84 -11.69
CA ILE A 139 -3.24 -14.04 -12.90
C ILE A 139 -2.55 -14.85 -14.01
N ALA A 140 -1.45 -15.56 -13.69
CA ALA A 140 -0.77 -16.38 -14.69
C ALA A 140 -1.67 -17.49 -15.23
N SER A 141 -2.41 -18.20 -14.38
CA SER A 141 -3.30 -19.29 -14.80
C SER A 141 -4.60 -18.80 -15.44
N GLY A 142 -5.18 -17.70 -14.95
CA GLY A 142 -6.49 -17.20 -15.38
C GLY A 142 -6.47 -16.35 -16.66
N PHE A 143 -5.30 -15.79 -17.04
CA PHE A 143 -5.12 -15.19 -18.36
C PHE A 143 -4.71 -16.22 -19.41
N LEU A 144 -3.85 -17.19 -19.06
CA LEU A 144 -3.37 -18.21 -20.00
C LEU A 144 -4.43 -19.28 -20.33
N GLY A 145 -5.21 -19.73 -19.33
CA GLY A 145 -6.30 -20.70 -19.54
C GLY A 145 -7.54 -20.14 -20.23
N ASN A 146 -7.67 -18.81 -20.35
CA ASN A 146 -8.77 -18.15 -21.05
C ASN A 146 -8.33 -17.60 -22.42
N ALA A 147 -7.03 -17.63 -22.74
CA ALA A 147 -6.50 -17.11 -24.01
C ALA A 147 -6.73 -18.06 -25.20
N GLU A 148 -7.02 -19.34 -24.94
CA GLU A 148 -7.33 -20.34 -25.98
C GLU A 148 -8.79 -20.28 -26.44
N ASP A 149 -9.73 -19.88 -25.59
CA ASP A 149 -11.18 -19.83 -25.87
C ASP A 149 -11.69 -18.42 -26.24
N ILE A 150 -10.87 -17.38 -26.11
CA ILE A 150 -11.23 -16.00 -26.43
C ILE A 150 -10.64 -15.68 -27.81
N GLU A 151 -11.48 -15.69 -28.86
CA GLU A 151 -11.16 -15.07 -30.16
C GLU A 151 -10.43 -13.74 -29.89
N LYS A 152 -9.14 -13.71 -30.23
CA LYS A 152 -8.28 -12.55 -30.02
C LYS A 152 -8.84 -11.43 -30.90
N PRO A 153 -9.33 -10.30 -30.35
CA PRO A 153 -9.31 -9.10 -31.16
C PRO A 153 -7.83 -8.89 -31.51
N GLU A 154 -7.51 -8.71 -32.79
CA GLU A 154 -6.13 -8.60 -33.35
C GLU A 154 -5.24 -7.53 -32.69
N SER A 155 -5.68 -6.85 -31.63
CA SER A 155 -5.05 -5.70 -30.99
C SER A 155 -4.82 -5.78 -29.48
N PHE A 156 -5.34 -6.77 -28.72
CA PHE A 156 -5.18 -6.80 -27.25
C PHE A 156 -4.31 -7.96 -26.75
N ASP A 157 -3.07 -7.63 -26.41
CA ASP A 157 -2.09 -8.56 -25.84
C ASP A 157 -2.37 -8.79 -24.34
N MET A 158 -3.13 -9.85 -24.06
CA MET A 158 -3.51 -10.28 -22.71
C MET A 158 -2.31 -10.70 -21.84
N GLU A 159 -1.25 -11.23 -22.44
CA GLU A 159 -0.05 -11.67 -21.73
C GLU A 159 0.73 -10.45 -21.23
N ARG A 160 1.00 -9.50 -22.13
CA ARG A 160 1.64 -8.22 -21.78
C ARG A 160 0.80 -7.44 -20.77
N TYR A 161 -0.52 -7.48 -20.90
CA TYR A 161 -1.42 -6.84 -19.95
C TYR A 161 -1.32 -7.46 -18.55
N ALA A 162 -1.35 -8.79 -18.46
CA ALA A 162 -1.17 -9.52 -17.21
C ALA A 162 0.15 -9.14 -16.52
N ASP A 163 1.24 -8.99 -17.28
CA ASP A 163 2.54 -8.58 -16.73
C ASP A 163 2.58 -7.14 -16.24
N ILE A 164 1.88 -6.22 -16.90
CA ILE A 164 1.69 -4.85 -16.41
C ILE A 164 0.95 -4.86 -15.06
N ILE A 165 -0.13 -5.64 -14.95
CA ILE A 165 -0.91 -5.79 -13.71
C ILE A 165 -0.03 -6.38 -12.59
N LYS A 166 0.66 -7.50 -12.84
CA LYS A 166 1.58 -8.12 -11.87
C LYS A 166 2.62 -7.10 -11.38
N THR A 167 3.19 -6.33 -12.30
CA THR A 167 4.20 -5.30 -11.99
C THR A 167 3.63 -4.20 -11.11
N LEU A 168 2.46 -3.66 -11.44
CA LEU A 168 1.79 -2.65 -10.61
C LEU A 168 1.51 -3.16 -9.19
N PHE A 169 1.03 -4.40 -9.05
CA PHE A 169 0.81 -4.99 -7.72
C PHE A 169 2.11 -5.10 -6.91
N ARG A 170 3.23 -5.52 -7.53
CA ARG A 170 4.55 -5.59 -6.87
C ARG A 170 5.03 -4.22 -6.42
N GLU A 171 4.87 -3.22 -7.28
CA GLU A 171 5.31 -1.87 -6.98
C GLU A 171 4.53 -1.24 -5.82
N VAL A 172 3.21 -1.51 -5.74
CA VAL A 172 2.39 -1.07 -4.60
C VAL A 172 2.83 -1.77 -3.32
N GLN A 173 2.98 -3.11 -3.34
CA GLN A 173 3.44 -3.89 -2.19
C GLN A 173 4.79 -3.37 -1.66
N ARG A 174 5.79 -3.25 -2.54
CA ARG A 174 7.12 -2.74 -2.19
C ARG A 174 7.05 -1.31 -1.66
N GLY A 175 6.19 -0.47 -2.22
CA GLY A 175 5.99 0.90 -1.73
C GLY A 175 5.50 0.92 -0.28
N LEU A 176 4.53 0.06 0.05
CA LEU A 176 4.00 -0.06 1.41
C LEU A 176 5.06 -0.58 2.39
N GLU A 177 5.85 -1.60 2.00
CA GLU A 177 6.96 -2.15 2.78
C GLU A 177 8.04 -1.10 3.08
N VAL A 178 8.39 -0.27 2.09
CA VAL A 178 9.36 0.80 2.29
C VAL A 178 8.83 1.88 3.25
N ARG A 179 7.56 2.27 3.13
CA ARG A 179 6.97 3.27 4.04
C ARG A 179 6.90 2.77 5.47
N ILE A 180 6.49 1.52 5.71
CA ILE A 180 6.43 0.99 7.07
C ILE A 180 7.84 0.87 7.67
N SER A 181 8.83 0.42 6.90
CA SER A 181 10.21 0.27 7.39
C SER A 181 10.82 1.61 7.81
N ARG A 182 10.53 2.69 7.08
CA ARG A 182 10.95 4.04 7.46
C ARG A 182 10.25 4.53 8.71
N LEU A 183 8.94 4.29 8.82
CA LEU A 183 8.19 4.67 10.01
C LEU A 183 8.72 3.96 11.27
N ILE A 184 9.06 2.67 11.16
CA ILE A 184 9.72 1.91 12.23
C ILE A 184 11.05 2.58 12.60
N GLY A 185 11.91 2.86 11.61
CA GLY A 185 13.21 3.49 11.87
C GLY A 185 13.09 4.89 12.50
N ASP A 186 12.14 5.71 12.06
CA ASP A 186 11.89 7.04 12.62
C ASP A 186 11.40 6.95 14.08
N LEU A 187 10.52 5.98 14.37
CA LEU A 187 10.01 5.72 15.71
C LEU A 187 11.10 5.19 16.64
N GLU A 188 11.80 4.12 16.26
CA GLU A 188 12.89 3.53 17.03
C GLU A 188 14.01 4.54 17.28
N GLY A 189 14.38 5.34 16.27
CA GLY A 189 15.37 6.41 16.40
C GLY A 189 14.93 7.48 17.41
N THR A 190 13.64 7.82 17.43
CA THR A 190 13.10 8.79 18.40
C THR A 190 13.09 8.20 19.82
N ILE A 191 12.70 6.94 20.01
CA ILE A 191 12.74 6.24 21.30
C ILE A 191 14.17 6.18 21.83
N ALA A 192 15.12 5.76 20.98
CA ALA A 192 16.52 5.65 21.35
C ALA A 192 17.09 6.99 21.81
N PHE A 193 16.81 8.08 21.08
CA PHE A 193 17.23 9.43 21.44
C PHE A 193 16.68 9.87 22.81
N ASP A 194 15.40 9.58 23.10
CA ASP A 194 14.78 9.92 24.38
C ASP A 194 15.40 9.12 25.55
N GLY A 195 15.71 7.84 25.33
CA GLY A 195 16.39 6.98 26.30
C GLY A 195 17.80 7.46 26.69
N PHE A 196 18.54 8.07 25.75
CA PHE A 196 19.82 8.70 26.06
C PHE A 196 19.69 9.92 26.99
N ARG A 197 18.59 10.67 26.90
CA ARG A 197 18.36 11.88 27.71
C ARG A 197 17.94 11.56 29.15
N THR A 198 17.24 10.44 29.36
CA THR A 198 16.81 10.00 30.69
C THR A 198 17.93 9.30 31.46
N SER A 199 18.89 8.69 30.76
CA SER A 199 20.04 7.99 31.36
C SER A 199 21.22 8.91 31.76
N GLN A 200 21.19 10.19 31.39
CA GLN A 200 22.21 11.20 31.77
C GLN A 200 21.80 12.06 32.99
N LYS A 201 20.71 11.71 33.67
CA LYS A 201 20.29 12.31 34.96
C LYS A 201 20.61 11.36 36.10
#